data_AF-A0A381Y2P1-F1
#
_entry.id   AF-A0A381Y2P1-F1
#
_cell.length_a   1.000
_cell.length_b   1.000
_cell.length_c   1.000
_cell.angle_alpha   90.00
_cell.angle_beta   90.00
_cell.angle_gamma   90.00
#
_symmetry.space_group_name_H-M   'P 1'
#
loop_
_entity.id
_entity.type
_entity.pdbx_description
1 polymer ?
#
loop_
_entity_poly.entity_id
_entity_poly.type
_entity_poly.pdbx_seq_one_letter_code
_entity_poly.pdbx_strand_id
1 'polypeptide(L)'
;MNKSLFPLLLALVPILSVSAADQQLELAVPFTDNMILQRESKVPVWGFDEPGNKVTVDFAGQSKAAVADKFGDWMVKLDPLKASGEERGLEVKNNRGKTISLKGVLVGEVWFSSGQSNMVWTAGKSMCSELAKQLASS
;
A
#
# COMPACT_ATOMS: atom_id res chain seq x y z
N MET A 1 -36.04 -41.44 58.30
CA MET A 1 -35.61 -40.06 57.94
C MET A 1 -34.41 -40.18 57.02
N ASN A 2 -34.67 -40.17 55.71
CA ASN A 2 -33.72 -40.53 54.67
C ASN A 2 -32.80 -39.35 54.36
N LYS A 3 -31.48 -39.51 54.53
CA LYS A 3 -30.50 -38.51 54.11
C LYS A 3 -29.96 -38.92 52.75
N SER A 4 -30.50 -38.32 51.69
CA SER A 4 -29.98 -38.47 50.33
C SER A 4 -28.70 -37.63 50.20
N LEU A 5 -27.56 -38.29 50.03
CA LEU A 5 -26.27 -37.67 49.72
C LEU A 5 -26.17 -37.51 48.20
N PHE A 6 -26.32 -36.28 47.72
CA PHE A 6 -26.08 -35.90 46.33
C PHE A 6 -24.57 -35.67 46.11
N PRO A 7 -23.89 -36.38 45.19
CA PRO A 7 -22.50 -36.05 44.86
C PRO A 7 -22.48 -34.86 43.91
N LEU A 8 -21.81 -33.79 44.32
CA LEU A 8 -21.52 -32.63 43.50
C LEU A 8 -20.45 -33.01 42.47
N LEU A 9 -20.87 -33.35 41.25
CA LEU A 9 -19.96 -33.66 40.14
C LEU A 9 -19.39 -32.33 39.59
N LEU A 10 -18.15 -32.00 39.93
CA LEU A 10 -17.43 -30.83 39.43
C LEU A 10 -17.05 -31.08 37.95
N ALA A 11 -17.81 -30.51 37.01
CA ALA A 11 -17.53 -30.61 35.58
C ALA A 11 -16.26 -29.81 35.23
N LEU A 12 -15.18 -30.51 34.86
CA LEU A 12 -13.93 -29.94 34.38
C LEU A 12 -14.15 -29.40 32.95
N VAL A 13 -14.36 -28.09 32.81
CA VAL A 13 -14.48 -27.42 31.51
C VAL A 13 -13.06 -27.25 30.92
N PRO A 14 -12.75 -27.81 29.74
CA PRO A 14 -11.47 -27.59 29.10
C PRO A 14 -11.38 -26.15 28.61
N ILE A 15 -10.37 -25.41 29.06
CA ILE A 15 -10.05 -24.07 28.58
C ILE A 15 -9.49 -24.22 27.17
N LEU A 16 -10.33 -23.92 26.16
CA LEU A 16 -9.89 -23.76 24.78
C LEU A 16 -8.94 -22.57 24.73
N SER A 17 -7.65 -22.85 24.62
CA SER A 17 -6.64 -21.82 24.38
C SER A 17 -6.84 -21.29 22.96
N VAL A 18 -7.43 -20.10 22.84
CA VAL A 18 -7.47 -19.35 21.58
C VAL A 18 -6.03 -18.92 21.30
N SER A 19 -5.37 -19.56 20.33
CA SER A 19 -4.13 -19.04 19.76
C SER A 19 -4.46 -17.70 19.12
N ALA A 20 -3.89 -16.61 19.63
CA ALA A 20 -3.89 -15.35 18.91
C ALA A 20 -3.23 -15.60 17.55
N ALA A 21 -3.89 -15.20 16.46
CA ALA A 21 -3.27 -15.23 15.14
C ALA A 21 -2.07 -14.27 15.19
N ASP A 22 -0.88 -14.79 14.87
CA ASP A 22 0.34 -14.00 14.80
C ASP A 22 0.20 -13.04 13.61
N GLN A 23 -0.15 -11.77 13.86
CA GLN A 23 -0.18 -10.74 12.80
C GLN A 23 1.26 -10.51 12.34
N GLN A 24 1.54 -10.88 11.09
CA GLN A 24 2.86 -10.69 10.50
C GLN A 24 2.98 -9.29 9.93
N LEU A 25 4.21 -8.77 9.88
CA LEU A 25 4.53 -7.53 9.17
C LEU A 25 4.03 -7.59 7.72
N GLU A 26 3.14 -6.65 7.40
CA GLU A 26 2.52 -6.47 6.09
C GLU A 26 2.53 -4.99 5.70
N LEU A 27 2.61 -4.73 4.40
CA LEU A 27 2.44 -3.38 3.83
C LEU A 27 1.03 -3.24 3.27
N ALA A 28 0.49 -2.01 3.30
CA ALA A 28 -0.78 -1.74 2.64
C ALA A 28 -0.72 -1.97 1.13
N VAL A 29 -1.87 -2.31 0.54
CA VAL A 29 -2.04 -2.71 -0.87
C VAL A 29 -1.34 -1.82 -1.90
N PRO A 30 -1.29 -0.47 -1.78
CA PRO A 30 -0.63 0.37 -2.79
C PRO A 30 0.88 0.15 -2.92
N PHE A 31 1.53 -0.47 -1.92
CA PHE A 31 2.98 -0.65 -1.90
C PHE A 31 3.40 -1.94 -2.58
N THR A 32 3.92 -1.82 -3.79
CA THR A 32 4.43 -2.93 -4.60
C THR A 32 5.77 -2.57 -5.23
N ASP A 33 6.40 -3.55 -5.87
CA ASP A 33 7.52 -3.28 -6.78
C ASP A 33 7.10 -2.32 -7.90
N ASN A 34 8.05 -1.54 -8.40
CA ASN A 34 7.91 -0.59 -9.51
C ASN A 34 6.88 0.55 -9.27
N MET A 35 6.62 0.88 -8.00
CA MET A 35 5.74 1.99 -7.63
C MET A 35 6.44 3.36 -7.75
N ILE A 36 5.63 4.43 -7.77
CA ILE A 36 6.10 5.83 -7.76
C ILE A 36 5.62 6.50 -6.48
N LEU A 37 6.54 7.00 -5.66
CA LEU A 37 6.24 7.82 -4.49
C LEU A 37 6.11 9.30 -4.87
N GLN A 38 5.15 9.99 -4.26
CA GLN A 38 4.87 11.40 -4.53
C GLN A 38 6.06 12.30 -4.13
N ARG A 39 6.53 13.14 -5.05
CA ARG A 39 7.55 14.17 -4.79
C ARG A 39 7.00 15.35 -3.98
N GLU A 40 7.88 16.08 -3.32
CA GLU A 40 7.60 17.39 -2.69
C GLU A 40 6.47 17.40 -1.64
N SER A 41 6.07 16.23 -1.14
CA SER A 41 5.10 16.07 -0.07
C SER A 41 5.58 15.03 0.93
N LYS A 42 5.04 15.08 2.16
CA LYS A 42 5.29 14.00 3.12
C LYS A 42 4.63 12.73 2.62
N VAL A 43 5.41 11.67 2.46
CA VAL A 43 4.92 10.39 1.95
C VAL A 43 4.57 9.47 3.11
N PRO A 44 3.29 9.15 3.34
CA PRO A 44 2.92 8.14 4.31
C PRO A 44 3.32 6.76 3.80
N VAL A 45 3.97 5.97 4.65
CA VAL A 45 4.20 4.53 4.44
C VAL A 45 3.57 3.82 5.62
N TRP A 46 2.69 2.86 5.36
CA TRP A 46 1.85 2.24 6.39
C TRP A 46 1.56 0.78 6.07
N GLY A 47 1.10 0.07 7.09
CA GLY A 47 0.78 -1.33 7.02
C GLY A 47 0.35 -1.86 8.37
N PHE A 48 0.50 -3.17 8.53
CA PHE A 48 0.12 -3.91 9.72
C PHE A 48 1.31 -4.67 10.28
N ASP A 49 1.35 -4.86 11.59
CA ASP A 49 2.27 -5.77 12.29
C ASP A 49 1.66 -6.10 13.65
N GLU A 50 2.25 -7.04 14.39
CA GLU A 50 1.80 -7.35 15.75
C GLU A 50 1.84 -6.09 16.65
N PRO A 51 0.79 -5.82 17.45
CA PRO A 51 0.74 -4.66 18.34
C PRO A 51 1.98 -4.48 19.22
N GLY A 52 2.51 -3.26 19.27
CA GLY A 52 3.71 -2.92 20.03
C GLY A 52 5.03 -3.19 19.32
N ASN A 53 5.02 -3.83 18.14
CA ASN A 53 6.24 -3.98 17.34
C ASN A 53 6.70 -2.63 16.78
N LYS A 54 8.02 -2.46 16.75
CA LYS A 54 8.65 -1.32 16.10
C LYS A 54 8.93 -1.66 14.65
N VAL A 55 8.34 -0.88 13.75
CA VAL A 55 8.57 -0.95 12.30
C VAL A 55 9.47 0.20 11.87
N THR A 56 10.48 -0.10 11.07
CA THR A 56 11.44 0.86 10.51
C THR A 56 11.35 0.82 8.99
N VAL A 57 11.29 1.99 8.36
CA VAL A 57 11.26 2.17 6.91
C VAL A 57 12.49 2.94 6.48
N ASP A 58 13.25 2.35 5.55
CA ASP A 58 14.44 2.92 4.95
C ASP A 58 14.19 3.20 3.46
N PHE A 59 14.35 4.46 3.05
CA PHE A 59 14.20 4.88 1.65
C PHE A 59 14.91 6.18 1.35
N ALA A 60 15.65 6.25 0.23
CA ALA A 60 16.31 7.46 -0.27
C ALA A 60 17.15 8.21 0.79
N GLY A 61 17.90 7.47 1.62
CA GLY A 61 18.74 8.03 2.68
C GLY A 61 17.97 8.43 3.96
N GLN A 62 16.65 8.23 4.01
CA GLN A 62 15.85 8.41 5.21
C GLN A 62 15.67 7.08 5.94
N SER A 63 15.65 7.14 7.27
CA SER A 63 15.23 6.05 8.15
C SER A 63 14.20 6.60 9.13
N LYS A 64 12.97 6.07 9.09
CA LYS A 64 11.85 6.50 9.96
C LYS A 64 11.26 5.28 10.64
N ALA A 65 10.80 5.42 11.88
CA ALA A 65 10.20 4.32 12.62
C ALA A 65 8.86 4.70 13.26
N ALA A 66 7.99 3.71 13.39
CA ALA A 66 6.71 3.77 14.08
C ALA A 66 6.53 2.51 14.93
N VAL A 67 5.59 2.56 15.86
CA VAL A 67 5.16 1.40 16.65
C VAL A 67 3.76 1.03 16.21
N ALA A 68 3.52 -0.25 15.93
CA ALA A 68 2.20 -0.78 15.63
C ALA A 68 1.28 -0.57 16.84
N ASP A 69 0.11 0.01 16.59
CA ASP A 69 -0.84 0.33 17.64
C ASP A 69 -1.55 -0.93 18.17
N LYS A 70 -2.55 -0.74 19.04
CA LYS A 70 -3.32 -1.86 19.62
C LYS A 70 -4.10 -2.69 18.61
N PHE A 71 -4.32 -2.19 17.40
CA PHE A 71 -4.98 -2.87 16.29
C PHE A 71 -3.99 -3.47 15.29
N GLY A 72 -2.70 -3.17 15.45
CA GLY A 72 -1.62 -3.59 14.56
C GLY A 72 -1.27 -2.54 13.50
N ASP A 73 -1.98 -1.41 13.46
CA ASP A 73 -1.77 -0.36 12.48
C ASP A 73 -0.48 0.41 12.79
N TRP A 74 0.36 0.64 11.77
CA TRP A 74 1.52 1.52 11.88
C TRP A 74 1.63 2.45 10.67
N MET A 75 2.19 3.64 10.88
CA MET A 75 2.47 4.58 9.80
C MET A 75 3.70 5.42 10.14
N VAL A 76 4.60 5.55 9.17
CA VAL A 76 5.65 6.58 9.15
C VAL A 76 5.33 7.61 8.07
N LYS A 77 5.89 8.81 8.22
CA LYS A 77 5.88 9.84 7.16
C LYS A 77 7.31 10.14 6.78
N LEU A 78 7.69 9.78 5.56
CA LEU A 78 8.95 10.22 4.97
C LEU A 78 8.88 11.73 4.73
N ASP A 79 10.00 12.40 4.92
CA ASP A 79 10.14 13.81 4.58
C ASP A 79 10.05 14.00 3.06
N PRO A 80 9.67 15.21 2.59
CA PRO A 80 9.53 15.49 1.17
C PRO A 80 10.72 15.02 0.32
N LEU A 81 10.41 14.20 -0.67
CA LEU A 81 11.39 13.61 -1.57
C LEU A 81 11.56 14.48 -2.84
N LYS A 82 12.79 14.58 -3.35
CA LYS A 82 13.06 15.21 -4.64
C LYS A 82 12.75 14.24 -5.78
N ALA A 83 12.17 14.76 -6.86
CA ALA A 83 11.93 13.99 -8.08
C ALA A 83 13.21 13.32 -8.56
N SER A 84 13.11 12.06 -8.99
CA SER A 84 14.25 11.26 -9.41
C SER A 84 13.80 10.13 -10.32
N GLY A 85 14.45 10.02 -11.48
CA GLY A 85 14.33 8.86 -12.38
C GLY A 85 15.22 7.68 -12.00
N GLU A 86 16.08 7.84 -11.00
CA GLU A 86 16.87 6.74 -10.43
C GLU A 86 15.98 5.85 -9.56
N GLU A 87 15.92 4.56 -9.90
CA GLU A 87 15.22 3.53 -9.13
C GLU A 87 15.94 3.26 -7.80
N ARG A 88 15.16 3.09 -6.73
CA ARG A 88 15.68 2.79 -5.39
C ARG A 88 14.91 1.63 -4.75
N GLY A 89 15.55 0.95 -3.81
CA GLY A 89 14.90 -0.01 -2.94
C GLY A 89 14.21 0.69 -1.77
N LEU A 90 12.99 0.28 -1.43
CA LEU A 90 12.33 0.61 -0.17
C LEU A 90 12.39 -0.62 0.74
N GLU A 91 12.88 -0.45 1.95
CA GLU A 91 13.04 -1.53 2.91
C GLU A 91 12.21 -1.27 4.16
N VAL A 92 11.44 -2.27 4.59
CA VAL A 92 10.61 -2.22 5.80
C VAL A 92 10.97 -3.38 6.70
N LYS A 93 11.35 -3.09 7.94
CA LYS A 93 11.79 -4.08 8.92
C LYS A 93 11.01 -3.94 10.21
N ASN A 94 10.67 -5.07 10.83
CA ASN A 94 10.24 -5.06 12.22
C ASN A 94 11.34 -5.54 13.17
N ASN A 95 11.17 -5.27 14.46
CA ASN A 95 12.06 -5.71 15.53
C ASN A 95 12.01 -7.24 15.79
N ARG A 96 11.12 -7.98 15.12
CA ARG A 96 11.08 -9.46 15.14
C ARG A 96 11.92 -10.11 14.03
N GLY A 97 12.59 -9.31 13.19
CA GLY A 97 13.50 -9.79 12.14
C GLY A 97 12.85 -10.05 10.78
N LYS A 98 11.55 -9.75 10.62
CA LYS A 98 10.90 -9.79 9.31
C LYS A 98 11.28 -8.54 8.51
N THR A 99 11.60 -8.75 7.24
CA THR A 99 11.96 -7.69 6.28
C THR A 99 11.12 -7.83 5.01
N ILE A 100 10.61 -6.70 4.51
CA ILE A 100 9.99 -6.56 3.19
C ILE A 100 10.86 -5.60 2.38
N SER A 101 11.21 -6.00 1.16
CA SER A 101 12.02 -5.18 0.25
C SER A 101 11.27 -4.98 -1.06
N LEU A 102 10.93 -3.74 -1.36
CA LEU A 102 10.34 -3.34 -2.64
C LEU A 102 11.41 -2.78 -3.56
N LYS A 103 11.36 -3.16 -4.83
CA LYS A 103 12.34 -2.79 -5.88
C LYS A 103 11.71 -1.85 -6.90
N GLY A 104 12.54 -1.13 -7.65
CA GLY A 104 12.07 -0.26 -8.73
C GLY A 104 11.27 0.97 -8.25
N VAL A 105 11.45 1.38 -6.99
CA VAL A 105 10.67 2.49 -6.43
C VAL A 105 11.23 3.82 -6.95
N LEU A 106 10.39 4.59 -7.62
CA LEU A 106 10.72 5.91 -8.18
C LEU A 106 10.12 7.04 -7.33
N VAL A 107 10.58 8.28 -7.55
CA VAL A 107 10.00 9.47 -6.93
C VAL A 107 9.56 10.46 -8.00
N GLY A 108 8.27 10.76 -8.05
CA GLY A 108 7.70 11.61 -9.08
C GLY A 108 6.21 11.87 -8.88
N GLU A 109 5.50 11.99 -10.00
CA GLU A 109 4.05 12.19 -10.07
C GLU A 109 3.48 11.31 -11.16
N VAL A 110 2.25 10.84 -10.96
CA VAL A 110 1.51 10.11 -11.99
C VAL A 110 0.45 11.05 -12.56
N TRP A 111 0.63 11.45 -13.82
CA TRP A 111 -0.33 12.26 -14.55
C TRP A 111 -1.26 11.35 -15.35
N PHE A 112 -2.53 11.30 -14.97
CA PHE A 112 -3.54 10.65 -15.78
C PHE A 112 -4.09 11.67 -16.78
N SER A 113 -3.55 11.66 -18.00
CA SER A 113 -4.05 12.50 -19.09
C SER A 113 -5.32 11.88 -19.68
N SER A 114 -6.48 12.22 -19.10
CA SER A 114 -7.77 11.89 -19.71
C SER A 114 -8.25 13.05 -20.59
N GLY A 115 -8.47 12.75 -21.87
CA GLY A 115 -9.13 13.64 -22.82
C GLY A 115 -10.26 12.89 -23.53
N GLN A 116 -11.37 13.58 -23.78
CA GLN A 116 -12.38 13.13 -24.75
C GLN A 116 -12.02 13.69 -26.14
N SER A 117 -12.12 12.79 -27.13
CA SER A 117 -12.37 13.02 -28.56
C SER A 117 -11.39 13.88 -29.37
N ASN A 118 -10.60 13.22 -30.25
CA ASN A 118 -10.84 13.19 -31.70
C ASN A 118 -9.56 12.81 -32.47
N MET A 119 -9.37 11.51 -32.75
CA MET A 119 -8.38 11.05 -33.74
C MET A 119 -9.03 10.44 -34.99
N VAL A 120 -10.35 10.57 -35.14
CA VAL A 120 -11.08 10.27 -36.38
C VAL A 120 -12.11 11.39 -36.59
N TRP A 121 -11.66 12.44 -37.26
CA TRP A 121 -12.54 13.35 -37.97
C TRP A 121 -12.23 13.18 -39.45
N THR A 122 -13.18 12.64 -40.20
CA THR A 122 -12.99 12.50 -41.65
C THR A 122 -12.84 13.90 -42.24
N ALA A 123 -11.76 14.15 -43.00
CA ALA A 123 -11.50 15.47 -43.59
C ALA A 123 -12.71 16.00 -44.39
N GLY A 124 -13.46 15.10 -45.06
CA GLY A 124 -14.70 15.41 -45.77
C GLY A 124 -15.89 15.86 -44.90
N LYS A 125 -15.80 15.78 -43.57
CA LYS A 125 -16.78 16.31 -42.62
C LYS A 125 -16.30 17.57 -41.90
N SER A 126 -15.12 18.08 -42.23
CA SER A 126 -14.59 19.32 -41.65
C SER A 126 -15.16 20.57 -42.32
N MET A 127 -14.96 21.73 -41.68
CA MET A 127 -15.25 23.03 -42.31
C MET A 127 -14.45 23.26 -43.60
N CYS A 128 -13.37 22.50 -43.82
CA CYS A 128 -12.54 22.52 -45.03
C CYS A 128 -12.85 21.36 -45.99
N SER A 129 -14.05 20.76 -45.93
CA SER A 129 -14.41 19.58 -46.71
C SER A 129 -14.26 19.75 -48.23
N GLU A 130 -14.50 20.95 -48.77
CA GLU A 130 -14.28 21.31 -50.18
C GLU A 130 -12.81 21.15 -50.60
N LEU A 131 -11.89 21.73 -49.83
CA LEU A 131 -10.45 21.63 -50.08
C LEU A 131 -9.95 20.17 -49.99
N ALA A 132 -10.48 19.41 -49.03
CA ALA A 132 -10.16 18.00 -48.89
C ALA A 132 -10.61 17.17 -50.11
N LYS A 133 -11.77 17.48 -50.71
CA LYS A 133 -12.23 16.82 -51.95
C LYS A 133 -11.32 17.15 -53.14
N GLN A 134 -10.92 18.41 -53.29
CA GLN A 134 -10.04 18.83 -54.38
C GLN A 134 -8.70 18.10 -54.35
N LEU A 135 -8.07 18.02 -53.18
CA LEU A 135 -6.81 17.31 -52.95
C LEU A 135 -6.91 15.78 -53.15
N ALA A 136 -8.09 15.19 -52.96
CA ALA A 136 -8.31 13.77 -53.19
C ALA A 136 -8.60 13.42 -54.67
N SER A 137 -8.98 14.42 -55.47
CA SER A 137 -9.30 14.25 -56.90
C SER A 137 -8.17 14.60 -57.87
N SER A 138 -7.07 15.14 -57.35
CA SER A 138 -5.81 15.41 -58.06
C SER A 138 -4.86 14.22 -57.97
#